data_AF-A0A969Q1I6-F1
#
_entry.id   AF-A0A969Q1I6-F1
#
_cell.length_a   1.000
_cell.length_b   1.000
_cell.length_c   1.000
_cell.angle_alpha   90.00
_cell.angle_beta   90.00
_cell.angle_gamma   90.00
#
_symmetry.space_group_name_H-M   'P 1'
#
loop_
_entity.id
_entity.type
_entity.pdbx_description
1 polymer ?
#
loop_
_entity_poly.entity_id
_entity_poly.type
_entity_poly.pdbx_seq_one_letter_code
_entity_poly.pdbx_strand_id
1 'polypeptide(L)'
;MTTAPPGWKPRRLPSRDKKVPISAEEKAKQQVETEERYNYCRAIFERVRPQLIKEHYNWYITIDRNSGKYFIAKDYMALFEKFRTKEITGKCVTFRLNETGSCGTI
;
A
#
# COMPACT_ATOMS: atom_id res chain seq x y z
N MET A 1 -23.14 -20.34 -19.83
CA MET A 1 -23.32 -20.09 -18.37
C MET A 1 -23.29 -21.45 -17.68
N THR A 2 -22.20 -21.79 -16.99
CA THR A 2 -22.03 -23.11 -16.37
C THR A 2 -22.79 -23.13 -15.05
N THR A 3 -23.91 -23.86 -15.00
CA THR A 3 -24.68 -24.07 -13.77
C THR A 3 -23.92 -25.02 -12.85
N ALA A 4 -23.83 -24.68 -11.56
CA ALA A 4 -23.22 -25.54 -10.55
C ALA A 4 -23.90 -26.93 -10.51
N PRO A 5 -23.16 -28.01 -10.21
CA PRO A 5 -23.69 -29.36 -10.21
C PRO A 5 -24.79 -29.55 -9.14
N PRO A 6 -25.80 -30.39 -9.41
CA PRO A 6 -26.87 -30.68 -8.46
C PRO A 6 -26.29 -31.31 -7.18
N GLY A 7 -26.54 -30.67 -6.04
CA GLY A 7 -26.06 -31.11 -4.71
C GLY A 7 -24.89 -30.30 -4.13
N TRP A 8 -24.35 -29.31 -4.86
CA TRP A 8 -23.35 -28.40 -4.31
C TRP A 8 -23.93 -27.53 -3.19
N LYS A 9 -23.47 -27.72 -1.96
CA LYS A 9 -23.72 -26.79 -0.85
C LYS A 9 -22.46 -25.94 -0.64
N PRO A 10 -22.55 -24.59 -0.67
CA PRO A 10 -21.41 -23.77 -0.31
C PRO A 10 -20.98 -24.11 1.12
N ARG A 11 -19.69 -24.36 1.33
CA ARG A 11 -19.13 -24.55 2.67
C ARG A 11 -19.40 -23.27 3.47
N ARG A 12 -20.25 -23.34 4.49
CA ARG A 12 -20.44 -22.19 5.40
C ARG A 12 -19.15 -22.00 6.19
N LEU A 13 -18.64 -20.77 6.23
CA LEU A 13 -17.51 -20.44 7.08
C LEU A 13 -17.92 -20.68 8.56
N PRO A 14 -17.10 -21.37 9.37
CA PRO A 14 -17.39 -21.52 10.79
C PRO A 14 -17.59 -20.16 11.45
N SER A 15 -18.49 -20.07 12.44
CA SER A 15 -18.79 -18.77 13.08
C SER A 15 -17.58 -18.14 13.75
N ARG A 16 -16.60 -18.96 14.15
CA ARG A 16 -15.31 -18.53 14.72
C ARG A 16 -14.42 -17.78 13.72
N ASP A 17 -14.61 -18.02 12.42
CA ASP A 17 -13.86 -17.40 11.33
C ASP A 17 -14.58 -16.19 10.73
N LYS A 18 -15.79 -15.85 11.24
CA LYS A 18 -16.49 -14.63 10.85
C LYS A 18 -15.79 -13.44 11.48
N LYS A 19 -15.16 -12.59 10.65
CA LYS A 19 -14.61 -11.31 11.09
C LYS A 19 -15.72 -10.42 11.67
N VAL A 20 -15.47 -9.87 12.86
CA VAL A 20 -16.35 -8.85 13.45
C VAL A 20 -16.31 -7.60 12.55
N PRO A 21 -17.46 -7.07 12.12
CA PRO A 21 -17.47 -5.82 11.36
C PRO A 21 -16.98 -4.68 12.25
N ILE A 22 -15.96 -3.96 11.77
CA ILE A 22 -15.43 -2.75 12.42
C ILE A 22 -16.55 -1.70 12.47
N SER A 23 -16.65 -0.96 13.59
CA SER A 23 -17.64 0.10 13.76
C SER A 23 -17.45 1.23 12.75
N ALA A 24 -18.51 2.00 12.46
CA ALA A 24 -18.40 3.15 11.55
C ALA A 24 -17.40 4.20 12.04
N GLU A 25 -17.32 4.41 13.37
CA GLU A 25 -16.39 5.36 13.98
C GLU A 25 -14.93 4.93 13.83
N GLU A 26 -14.63 3.65 14.07
CA GLU A 26 -13.27 3.12 13.88
C GLU A 26 -12.86 3.15 12.40
N LYS A 27 -13.79 2.89 11.47
CA LYS A 27 -13.52 3.04 10.04
C LYS A 27 -13.18 4.48 9.68
N ALA A 28 -13.94 5.46 10.19
CA ALA A 28 -13.67 6.87 9.95
C ALA A 28 -12.29 7.29 10.48
N LYS A 29 -11.93 6.85 11.70
CA LYS A 29 -10.59 7.11 12.26
C LYS A 29 -9.47 6.52 11.41
N GLN A 30 -9.64 5.29 10.92
CA GLN A 30 -8.66 4.64 10.04
C GLN A 30 -8.52 5.34 8.69
N GLN A 31 -9.62 5.86 8.13
CA GLN A 31 -9.59 6.62 6.88
C GLN A 31 -8.82 7.92 7.04
N VAL A 32 -9.15 8.71 8.07
CA VAL A 32 -8.44 9.97 8.35
C VAL A 32 -6.94 9.71 8.54
N GLU A 33 -6.57 8.73 9.35
CA GLU A 33 -5.15 8.40 9.57
C GLU A 33 -4.45 7.96 8.28
N THR A 34 -5.15 7.23 7.42
CA THR A 34 -4.63 6.78 6.12
C THR A 34 -4.45 7.95 5.15
N GLU A 35 -5.41 8.86 5.09
CA GLU A 35 -5.36 10.07 4.24
C GLU A 35 -4.27 11.02 4.70
N GLU A 36 -4.20 11.30 6.01
CA GLU A 36 -3.13 12.11 6.58
C GLU A 36 -1.78 11.52 6.19
N ARG A 37 -1.58 10.21 6.43
CA ARG A 37 -0.37 9.47 6.07
C ARG A 37 -0.04 9.64 4.60
N TYR A 38 -1.01 9.40 3.72
CA TYR A 38 -0.85 9.52 2.29
C TYR A 38 -0.43 10.92 1.88
N ASN A 39 -1.14 11.95 2.36
CA ASN A 39 -0.90 13.35 2.01
C ASN A 39 0.52 13.80 2.37
N TYR A 40 1.01 13.43 3.55
CA TYR A 40 2.37 13.76 3.96
C TYR A 40 3.43 13.08 3.08
N CYS A 41 3.30 11.77 2.86
CA CYS A 41 4.25 11.05 2.02
C CYS A 41 4.17 11.53 0.57
N ARG A 42 2.99 11.93 0.10
CA ARG A 42 2.77 12.49 -1.23
C ARG A 42 3.49 13.83 -1.41
N ALA A 43 3.41 14.72 -0.43
CA ALA A 43 4.12 15.99 -0.47
C ALA A 43 5.65 15.81 -0.55
N ILE A 44 6.20 14.80 0.15
CA ILE A 44 7.62 14.46 0.04
C ILE A 44 7.93 13.90 -1.36
N PHE A 45 7.11 12.96 -1.83
CA PHE A 45 7.25 12.37 -3.16
C PHE A 45 7.30 13.43 -4.26
N GLU A 46 6.39 14.40 -4.24
CA GLU A 46 6.31 15.45 -5.27
C GLU A 46 7.55 16.34 -5.32
N ARG A 47 8.20 16.56 -4.17
CA ARG A 47 9.47 17.32 -4.09
C ARG A 47 10.65 16.56 -4.68
N VAL A 48 10.74 15.24 -4.42
CA VAL A 48 11.89 14.42 -4.83
C VAL A 48 11.72 13.80 -6.23
N ARG A 49 10.48 13.60 -6.67
CA ARG A 49 10.11 13.00 -7.96
C ARG A 49 10.83 13.62 -9.17
N PRO A 50 10.86 14.96 -9.39
CA PRO A 50 11.44 15.53 -10.62
C PRO A 50 12.94 15.28 -10.76
N GLN A 51 13.63 15.04 -9.65
CA GLN A 51 15.06 14.70 -9.64
C GLN A 51 15.24 13.20 -9.91
N LEU A 52 14.53 12.37 -9.15
CA LEU A 52 14.68 10.91 -9.19
C LEU A 52 14.10 10.26 -10.44
N ILE A 53 13.08 10.85 -11.07
CA ILE A 53 12.45 10.30 -12.29
C ILE A 53 13.41 10.26 -13.48
N LYS A 54 14.44 11.12 -13.49
CA LYS A 54 15.43 11.18 -14.56
C LYS A 54 16.33 9.94 -14.58
N GLU A 55 16.66 9.42 -13.40
CA GLU A 55 17.60 8.31 -13.23
C GLU A 55 16.91 6.98 -12.94
N HIS A 56 15.73 7.01 -12.31
CA HIS A 56 15.02 5.84 -11.80
C HIS A 56 13.58 5.76 -12.30
N TYR A 57 13.36 6.04 -13.59
CA TYR A 57 12.04 5.94 -14.19
C TYR A 57 11.44 4.54 -14.01
N ASN A 58 10.16 4.48 -13.63
CA ASN A 58 9.38 3.29 -13.33
C ASN A 58 9.83 2.46 -12.12
N TRP A 59 10.77 2.95 -11.32
CA TRP A 59 11.16 2.30 -10.07
C TRP A 59 10.13 2.59 -8.96
N TYR A 60 10.20 1.82 -7.89
CA TYR A 60 9.38 2.01 -6.71
C TYR A 60 10.11 2.88 -5.70
N ILE A 61 9.39 3.80 -5.07
CA ILE A 61 9.88 4.61 -3.97
C ILE A 61 8.96 4.44 -2.76
N THR A 62 9.52 4.02 -1.64
CA THR A 62 8.82 3.90 -0.36
C THR A 62 9.27 5.01 0.56
N ILE A 63 8.30 5.77 1.09
CA ILE A 63 8.53 6.90 2.00
C ILE A 63 8.00 6.54 3.37
N ASP A 64 8.84 6.68 4.38
CA ASP A 64 8.48 6.48 5.77
C ASP A 64 7.85 7.73 6.38
N ARG A 65 6.64 7.58 6.96
CA ARG A 65 5.90 8.68 7.61
C ARG A 65 6.67 9.27 8.79
N ASN A 66 7.37 8.46 9.57
CA ASN A 66 7.94 8.87 10.86
C ASN A 66 9.25 9.64 10.69
N SER A 67 10.10 9.20 9.76
CA SER A 67 11.43 9.76 9.52
C SER A 67 11.51 10.67 8.30
N GLY A 68 10.55 10.58 7.36
CA GLY A 68 10.63 11.25 6.06
C GLY A 68 11.74 10.71 5.14
N LYS A 69 12.43 9.65 5.55
CA LYS A 69 13.40 8.93 4.71
C LYS A 69 12.66 8.17 3.61
N TYR A 70 13.32 8.05 2.47
CA TYR A 70 12.78 7.32 1.34
C TYR A 70 13.79 6.32 0.79
N PHE A 71 13.28 5.21 0.25
CA PHE A 71 14.05 4.14 -0.33
C PHE A 71 13.55 3.88 -1.74
N ILE A 72 14.47 3.70 -2.68
CA ILE A 72 14.15 3.44 -4.08
C ILE A 72 14.63 2.04 -4.44
N ALA A 73 13.80 1.27 -5.12
CA ALA A 73 14.20 0.00 -5.69
C ALA A 73 13.51 -0.23 -7.03
N LYS A 74 14.20 -0.91 -7.95
CA LYS A 74 13.62 -1.28 -9.24
C LYS A 74 12.49 -2.31 -9.10
N ASP A 75 12.63 -3.22 -8.14
CA ASP A 75 11.70 -4.34 -7.92
C ASP A 75 10.99 -4.21 -6.57
N TYR A 76 9.71 -4.58 -6.55
CA TYR A 76 8.90 -4.55 -5.34
C TYR A 76 9.39 -5.57 -4.30
N MET A 77 9.92 -6.72 -4.72
CA MET A 77 10.49 -7.72 -3.82
C MET A 77 11.73 -7.20 -3.11
N ALA A 78 12.54 -6.39 -3.78
CA ALA A 78 13.72 -5.76 -3.16
C ALA A 78 13.30 -4.76 -2.07
N LEU A 79 12.17 -4.07 -2.21
CA LEU A 79 11.59 -3.27 -1.13
C LEU A 79 11.08 -4.15 0.01
N PHE A 80 10.38 -5.24 -0.31
CA PHE A 80 9.84 -6.17 0.68
C PHE A 80 10.93 -6.79 1.56
N GLU A 81 12.10 -7.10 0.99
CA GLU A 81 13.25 -7.57 1.76
C GLU A 81 13.73 -6.52 2.78
N LYS A 82 13.75 -5.24 2.41
CA LYS A 82 14.09 -4.14 3.34
C LYS A 82 13.05 -3.91 4.44
N PHE A 83 11.77 -4.15 4.15
CA PHE A 83 10.75 -4.20 5.19
C PHE A 83 10.99 -5.37 6.14
N ARG A 84 11.39 -6.53 5.61
CA ARG A 84 11.68 -7.73 6.42
C ARG A 84 12.90 -7.55 7.31
N THR A 85 13.94 -6.83 6.86
CA THR A 85 15.12 -6.49 7.67
C THR A 85 14.87 -5.40 8.71
N LYS A 86 13.62 -4.89 8.83
CA LYS A 86 13.23 -3.80 9.75
C LYS A 86 14.01 -2.49 9.56
N GLU A 87 14.73 -2.31 8.45
CA GLU A 87 15.26 -0.98 8.10
C GLU A 87 14.13 0.03 7.95
N ILE A 88 12.96 -0.46 7.56
CA ILE A 88 11.71 0.29 7.44
C ILE A 88 10.69 -0.35 8.39
N THR A 89 10.55 0.22 9.59
CA THR A 89 9.65 -0.32 10.64
C THR A 89 8.32 0.47 10.73
N GLY A 90 8.17 1.56 9.98
CA GLY A 90 7.08 2.51 10.14
C GLY A 90 5.90 2.36 9.16
N LYS A 91 4.91 3.23 9.34
CA LYS A 91 3.77 3.41 8.43
C LYS A 91 4.27 4.05 7.14
N CYS A 92 4.51 3.23 6.12
CA CYS A 92 5.08 3.70 4.86
C CYS A 92 4.04 3.80 3.75
N VAL A 93 4.35 4.61 2.73
CA VAL A 93 3.59 4.70 1.50
C VAL A 93 4.54 4.47 0.33
N THR A 94 4.16 3.56 -0.56
CA THR A 94 4.93 3.23 -1.76
C THR A 94 4.30 3.88 -2.97
N PHE A 95 5.10 4.61 -3.75
CA PHE A 95 4.73 5.22 -5.01
C PHE A 95 5.57 4.64 -6.14
N ARG A 96 5.14 4.87 -7.37
CA ARG A 96 5.94 4.60 -8.57
C ARG A 96 6.59 5.89 -9.07
N LEU A 97 7.87 5.85 -9.42
CA LEU A 97 8.56 6.98 -10.04
C LEU A 97 8.17 7.10 -11.52
N ASN A 98 6.99 7.64 -11.78
CA ASN A 98 6.45 7.97 -13.10
C ASN A 98 5.78 9.35 -13.06
N GLU A 99 5.01 9.75 -14.09
CA GLU A 99 4.44 11.09 -14.12
C GLU A 99 3.38 11.34 -13.04
N THR A 100 2.75 10.30 -12.52
CA THR A 100 1.56 10.40 -11.66
C THR A 100 1.80 9.92 -10.24
N GLY A 101 2.86 9.15 -9.99
CA GLY A 101 3.08 8.41 -8.75
C GLY A 101 2.29 7.12 -8.63
N SER A 102 1.46 6.78 -9.63
CA SER A 102 0.45 5.72 -9.52
C SER A 102 1.05 4.33 -9.79
N CYS A 103 0.74 3.39 -8.90
CA CYS A 103 1.08 1.98 -9.03
C CYS A 103 -0.08 1.22 -9.68
N GLY A 104 -0.23 1.37 -11.01
CA GLY A 104 -1.31 0.75 -11.79
C GLY A 104 -2.61 1.55 -11.81
N THR A 105 -3.54 1.14 -12.67
CA THR A 105 -4.91 1.63 -12.73
C THR A 105 -5.74 0.81 -11.73
N ILE A 106 -6.42 1.50 -10.80
CA ILE A 106 -7.43 0.89 -9.91
C ILE A 106 -8.72 0.76 -10.69
#